data_AF-A0A3C0N9R1-F1
#
_entry.id   AF-A0A3C0N9R1-F1
#
_cell.length_a   1.000
_cell.length_b   1.000
_cell.length_c   1.000
_cell.angle_alpha   90.00
_cell.angle_beta   90.00
_cell.angle_gamma   90.00
#
_symmetry.space_group_name_H-M   'P 1'
#
loop_
_entity.id
_entity.type
_entity.pdbx_description
1 polymer ?
#
loop_
_entity_poly.entity_id
_entity_poly.type
_entity_poly.pdbx_seq_one_letter_code
_entity_poly.pdbx_strand_id
1 'polypeptide(L)'
;MNTKKQISLIVERDANNKIGNLKVAPKHTDSNHVQRRQQQRCINNAMIQVALMYGRKHFYKGAVIYTLNDKILKQTPYFQFTDALRGLRVVCLNELPNPQIITTYWHFKTKRKACQ
;
A
#
# COMPACT_ATOMS: atom_id res chain seq x y z
N MET A 1 14.08 -4.61 -15.55
CA MET A 1 14.33 -4.04 -14.20
C MET A 1 13.35 -4.61 -13.19
N ASN A 2 13.81 -5.02 -12.00
CA ASN A 2 12.94 -5.58 -10.97
C ASN A 2 12.39 -4.45 -10.07
N THR A 3 11.30 -3.82 -10.52
CA THR A 3 10.66 -2.66 -9.88
C THR A 3 10.37 -2.89 -8.39
N LYS A 4 9.99 -4.12 -8.00
CA LYS A 4 9.70 -4.49 -6.61
C LYS A 4 10.94 -4.40 -5.71
N LYS A 5 12.11 -4.83 -6.22
CA LYS A 5 13.38 -4.73 -5.50
C LYS A 5 13.80 -3.28 -5.33
N GLN A 6 13.66 -2.46 -6.37
CA GLN A 6 13.99 -1.04 -6.29
C GLN A 6 13.11 -0.28 -5.30
N ILE A 7 11.79 -0.53 -5.30
CA ILE A 7 10.87 0.06 -4.32
C ILE A 7 11.29 -0.34 -2.90
N SER A 8 11.65 -1.61 -2.68
CA SER A 8 12.08 -2.09 -1.36
C SER A 8 13.33 -1.36 -0.86
N LEU A 9 14.34 -1.20 -1.72
CA LEU A 9 15.57 -0.46 -1.37
C LEU A 9 15.33 1.01 -1.05
N ILE A 10 14.38 1.68 -1.72
CA ILE A 10 14.03 3.06 -1.39
C ILE A 10 13.31 3.12 -0.05
N VAL A 11 12.36 2.21 0.20
CA VAL A 11 11.62 2.15 1.47
C VAL A 11 12.56 1.93 2.66
N GLU A 12 13.55 1.05 2.52
CA GLU A 12 14.56 0.80 3.57
C GLU A 12 15.39 2.05 3.93
N ARG A 13 15.57 2.97 2.97
CA ARG A 13 16.31 4.22 3.14
C ARG A 13 15.40 5.43 3.43
N ASP A 14 14.09 5.24 3.40
CA ASP A 14 13.12 6.34 3.53
C ASP A 14 12.93 6.70 5.01
N ALA A 15 13.41 7.88 5.39
CA ALA A 15 13.31 8.40 6.75
C ALA A 15 11.86 8.71 7.18
N ASN A 16 10.89 8.72 6.26
CA ASN A 16 9.47 8.90 6.59
C ASN A 16 8.79 7.62 7.08
N ASN A 17 9.55 6.57 7.40
CA ASN A 17 9.01 5.33 7.97
C ASN A 17 8.47 5.55 9.40
N LYS A 18 7.31 6.21 9.49
CA LYS A 18 6.50 6.38 10.70
C LYS A 18 5.63 5.15 10.98
N ILE A 19 5.80 4.10 10.18
CA ILE A 19 5.11 2.83 10.34
C ILE A 19 5.87 2.06 11.42
N GLY A 20 5.19 1.78 12.52
CA GLY A 20 5.65 0.81 13.51
C GLY A 20 5.55 -0.61 12.96
N ASN A 21 5.18 -1.55 13.81
CA ASN A 21 5.18 -2.95 13.39
C ASN A 21 3.98 -3.23 12.48
N LEU A 22 4.24 -3.67 11.24
CA LEU A 22 3.19 -4.09 10.30
C LEU A 22 2.51 -5.34 10.84
N LYS A 23 1.27 -5.21 11.33
CA LYS A 23 0.48 -6.34 11.80
C LYS A 23 -0.63 -6.64 10.81
N VAL A 24 -0.83 -7.91 10.51
CA VAL A 24 -2.04 -8.36 9.82
C VAL A 24 -3.16 -8.39 10.85
N ALA A 25 -4.33 -7.85 10.50
CA ALA A 25 -5.50 -7.91 11.36
C ALA A 25 -5.83 -9.38 11.68
N PRO A 26 -6.00 -9.76 12.96
CA PRO A 26 -6.39 -11.12 13.30
C PRO A 26 -7.78 -11.37 12.72
N LYS A 27 -7.87 -12.29 11.76
CA LYS A 27 -9.15 -12.79 11.27
C LYS A 27 -9.36 -14.16 11.88
N HIS A 28 -10.50 -14.36 12.53
CA HIS A 28 -10.86 -15.57 13.29
C HIS A 28 -10.76 -16.92 12.54
N THR A 29 -10.45 -16.93 11.23
CA THR A 29 -10.53 -18.13 10.40
C THR A 29 -9.38 -18.32 9.42
N ASP A 30 -8.63 -17.27 9.04
CA ASP A 30 -7.57 -17.40 8.03
C ASP A 30 -6.48 -16.33 8.18
N SER A 31 -5.44 -16.66 8.95
CA SER A 31 -4.26 -15.82 9.15
C SER A 31 -3.49 -15.53 7.85
N ASN A 32 -3.66 -16.39 6.83
CA ASN A 32 -2.93 -16.31 5.57
C ASN A 32 -3.68 -15.56 4.46
N HIS A 33 -4.90 -15.08 4.70
CA HIS A 33 -5.73 -14.43 3.68
C HIS A 33 -5.02 -13.24 3.03
N VAL A 34 -4.36 -12.40 3.84
CA VAL A 34 -3.66 -11.21 3.35
C VAL A 34 -2.43 -11.61 2.51
N GLN A 35 -1.66 -12.60 2.95
CA GLN A 35 -0.51 -13.10 2.19
C GLN A 35 -0.94 -13.70 0.85
N ARG A 36 -2.02 -14.48 0.81
CA ARG A 36 -2.57 -15.03 -0.43
C ARG A 36 -3.02 -13.92 -1.38
N ARG A 37 -3.68 -12.87 -0.88
CA ARG A 37 -4.09 -11.73 -1.70
C ARG A 37 -2.91 -10.92 -2.21
N GLN A 38 -1.87 -10.74 -1.40
CA GLN A 38 -0.61 -10.10 -1.81
C GLN A 38 0.02 -10.86 -2.98
N GLN A 39 0.17 -12.18 -2.85
CA GLN A 39 0.72 -13.03 -3.91
C GLN A 39 -0.12 -12.98 -5.20
N GLN A 40 -1.43 -13.21 -5.08
CA GLN A 40 -2.36 -13.18 -6.23
C GLN A 40 -2.38 -11.83 -6.97
N ARG A 41 -2.11 -10.73 -6.26
CA ARG A 41 -2.17 -9.37 -6.80
C ARG A 41 -0.80 -8.79 -7.09
N CYS A 42 0.26 -9.58 -6.94
CA CYS A 42 1.65 -9.15 -7.11
C CYS A 42 2.04 -7.95 -6.24
N ILE A 43 1.44 -7.80 -5.06
CA ILE A 43 1.71 -6.72 -4.09
C ILE A 43 2.70 -7.24 -3.05
N ASN A 44 3.78 -6.51 -2.78
CA ASN A 44 4.72 -6.83 -1.70
C ASN A 44 4.58 -5.89 -0.51
N ASN A 45 5.29 -6.18 0.59
CA ASN A 45 5.25 -5.36 1.81
C ASN A 45 5.78 -3.95 1.59
N ALA A 46 6.84 -3.77 0.78
CA ALA A 46 7.37 -2.45 0.47
C ALA A 46 6.32 -1.53 -0.18
N MET A 47 5.56 -2.04 -1.15
CA MET A 47 4.47 -1.28 -1.79
C MET A 47 3.37 -0.90 -0.77
N ILE A 48 3.09 -1.77 0.19
CA ILE A 48 2.14 -1.49 1.27
C ILE A 48 2.67 -0.38 2.18
N GLN A 49 3.95 -0.41 2.53
CA GLN A 49 4.59 0.65 3.32
C GLN A 49 4.50 2.01 2.62
N VAL A 50 4.78 2.07 1.32
CA VAL A 50 4.62 3.31 0.54
C VAL A 50 3.17 3.83 0.61
N ALA A 51 2.19 2.93 0.47
CA ALA A 51 0.79 3.30 0.57
C ALA A 51 0.40 3.82 1.96
N LEU A 52 0.92 3.21 3.02
CA LEU A 52 0.67 3.65 4.40
C LEU A 52 1.33 5.00 4.71
N MET A 53 2.55 5.23 4.21
CA MET A 53 3.33 6.45 4.43
C MET A 53 2.76 7.65 3.68
N TYR A 54 2.45 7.48 2.40
CA TYR A 54 2.13 8.60 1.50
C TYR A 54 0.69 8.57 0.98
N GLY A 55 0.00 7.45 1.07
CA GLY A 55 -1.33 7.28 0.50
C GLY A 55 -2.35 8.23 1.09
N ARG A 56 -3.30 8.65 0.24
CA ARG A 56 -4.43 9.46 0.68
C ARG A 56 -5.26 8.62 1.65
N LYS A 57 -5.33 9.10 2.89
CA LYS A 57 -6.15 8.51 3.95
C LYS A 57 -7.63 8.82 3.72
N HIS A 58 -8.47 7.81 3.92
CA HIS A 58 -9.92 7.92 3.85
C HIS A 58 -10.54 6.93 4.85
N PHE A 59 -11.56 7.36 5.58
CA PHE A 59 -12.26 6.48 6.52
C PHE A 59 -13.57 6.01 5.92
N TYR A 60 -13.82 4.71 6.02
CA TYR A 60 -15.05 4.13 5.53
C TYR A 60 -15.45 2.91 6.37
N LYS A 61 -16.69 2.92 6.90
CA LYS A 61 -17.27 1.82 7.68
C LYS A 61 -16.35 1.31 8.81
N GLY A 62 -15.75 2.23 9.57
CA GLY A 62 -14.86 1.88 10.69
C GLY A 62 -13.47 1.38 10.28
N ALA A 63 -13.11 1.46 8.99
CA ALA A 63 -11.79 1.12 8.49
C ALA A 63 -11.06 2.33 7.88
N VAL A 64 -9.74 2.32 7.96
CA VAL A 64 -8.85 3.32 7.38
C VAL A 64 -8.33 2.79 6.03
N ILE A 65 -8.55 3.56 4.98
CA ILE A 65 -8.16 3.21 3.62
C ILE A 65 -7.09 4.19 3.14
N TYR A 66 -5.95 3.66 2.73
CA TYR A 66 -4.87 4.42 2.11
C TYR A 66 -4.86 4.16 0.62
N THR A 67 -4.97 5.21 -0.20
CA THR A 67 -4.96 5.10 -1.67
C THR A 67 -3.78 5.86 -2.28
N LEU A 68 -2.96 5.19 -3.08
CA LEU A 68 -1.93 5.84 -3.89
C LEU A 68 -2.51 6.36 -5.21
N ASN A 69 -2.32 7.66 -5.44
CA ASN A 69 -2.70 8.35 -6.66
C ASN A 69 -1.49 9.12 -7.21
N ASP A 70 -1.51 9.43 -8.50
CA ASP A 70 -0.42 10.13 -9.21
C ASP A 70 -0.03 11.45 -8.55
N LYS A 71 -1.02 12.24 -8.10
CA LYS A 71 -0.77 13.54 -7.45
C LYS A 71 0.13 13.41 -6.23
N ILE A 72 -0.06 12.35 -5.45
CA ILE A 72 0.76 12.04 -4.28
C ILE A 72 2.12 11.54 -4.75
N LEU A 73 2.13 10.56 -5.66
CA LEU A 73 3.38 9.94 -6.11
C LEU A 73 4.35 10.95 -6.72
N LYS A 74 3.84 11.96 -7.44
CA LYS A 74 4.60 13.12 -7.98
C LYS A 74 5.39 13.89 -6.94
N GLN A 75 4.95 13.91 -5.69
CA GLN A 75 5.59 14.63 -4.60
C GLN A 75 6.50 13.73 -3.75
N THR A 76 6.76 12.50 -4.21
CA THR A 76 7.50 11.48 -3.46
C THR A 76 8.63 10.90 -4.29
N PRO A 77 9.65 10.30 -3.67
CA PRO A 77 10.73 9.61 -4.38
C PRO A 77 10.24 8.40 -5.21
N TYR A 78 8.98 7.99 -5.03
CA TYR A 78 8.34 6.89 -5.75
C TYR A 78 7.68 7.33 -7.07
N PHE A 79 7.82 8.59 -7.49
CA PHE A 79 7.24 9.10 -8.74
C PHE A 79 7.62 8.24 -9.96
N GLN A 80 8.88 7.79 -10.04
CA GLN A 80 9.36 6.89 -11.10
C GLN A 80 8.65 5.53 -11.15
N PHE A 81 7.97 5.14 -10.05
CA PHE A 81 7.20 3.90 -9.95
C PHE A 81 5.70 4.14 -10.01
N THR A 82 5.27 5.27 -10.58
CA THR A 82 3.85 5.64 -10.62
C THR A 82 2.99 4.53 -11.22
N ASP A 83 3.35 3.95 -12.36
CA ASP A 83 2.56 2.86 -12.97
C ASP A 83 2.48 1.59 -12.11
N ALA A 84 3.53 1.31 -11.35
CA ALA A 84 3.57 0.16 -10.46
C ALA A 84 2.73 0.36 -9.19
N LEU A 85 2.61 1.60 -8.70
CA LEU A 85 1.99 1.93 -7.41
C LEU A 85 0.59 2.55 -7.53
N ARG A 86 0.24 3.10 -8.69
CA ARG A 86 -1.01 3.80 -8.94
C ARG A 86 -2.22 2.92 -8.65
N GLY A 87 -3.15 3.46 -7.87
CA GLY A 87 -4.39 2.79 -7.52
C GLY A 87 -4.21 1.68 -6.49
N LEU A 88 -3.04 1.52 -5.87
CA LEU A 88 -2.88 0.63 -4.73
C LEU A 88 -3.74 1.13 -3.58
N ARG A 89 -4.59 0.25 -3.05
CA ARG A 89 -5.37 0.48 -1.84
C ARG A 89 -5.00 -0.49 -0.75
N VAL A 90 -4.75 0.06 0.44
CA VAL A 90 -4.51 -0.69 1.67
C VAL A 90 -5.62 -0.35 2.64
N VAL A 91 -6.29 -1.39 3.15
CA VAL A 91 -7.37 -1.25 4.14
C VAL A 91 -6.87 -1.74 5.48
N CYS A 92 -7.00 -0.91 6.50
CA CYS A 92 -6.55 -1.15 7.86
C CYS A 92 -7.71 -0.94 8.85
N LEU A 93 -7.69 -1.67 9.97
CA LEU A 93 -8.60 -1.39 11.09
C LEU A 93 -8.16 -0.14 11.86
N ASN A 94 -6.85 -0.04 12.09
CA ASN A 94 -6.25 1.03 12.90
C ASN A 94 -5.33 1.91 12.06
N GLU A 95 -5.06 3.10 12.59
CA GLU A 95 -4.12 4.05 12.01
C GLU A 95 -2.66 3.71 12.31
N LEU A 96 -1.77 4.48 11.69
CA LEU A 96 -0.37 4.53 12.10
C LEU A 96 -0.24 4.95 13.57
N PRO A 97 0.77 4.44 14.31
CA PRO A 97 1.91 3.66 13.84
C PRO A 97 1.69 2.14 13.78
N ASN A 98 0.57 1.61 14.29
CA ASN A 98 0.32 0.16 14.34
C ASN A 98 -0.87 -0.26 13.47
N PRO A 99 -0.77 -0.12 12.14
CA PRO A 99 -1.87 -0.43 11.25
C PRO A 99 -2.10 -1.95 11.20
N GLN A 100 -3.35 -2.36 11.45
CA GLN A 100 -3.79 -3.75 11.29
C GLN A 100 -4.36 -3.95 9.89
N ILE A 101 -3.58 -4.54 8.99
CA ILE A 101 -3.96 -4.70 7.57
C ILE A 101 -5.04 -5.78 7.44
N ILE A 102 -6.19 -5.39 6.88
CA ILE A 102 -7.32 -6.28 6.58
C ILE A 102 -7.17 -6.87 5.17
N THR A 103 -6.88 -6.02 4.19
CA THR A 103 -6.75 -6.42 2.79
C THR A 103 -6.04 -5.37 1.95
N THR A 104 -5.49 -5.80 0.82
CA THR A 104 -4.82 -4.94 -0.16
C THR A 104 -5.33 -5.25 -1.57
N TYR A 105 -5.58 -4.23 -2.37
CA TYR A 105 -6.14 -4.39 -3.72
C TYR A 105 -5.80 -3.27 -4.67
N TRP A 106 -5.89 -3.56 -5.97
CA TRP A 106 -5.78 -2.56 -7.04
C TRP A 106 -7.14 -1.96 -7.33
N HIS A 107 -7.29 -0.65 -7.14
CA HIS A 107 -8.46 0.09 -7.59
C HIS A 107 -8.35 0.36 -9.10
N PHE A 108 -8.91 -0.54 -9.91
CA PHE A 108 -8.74 -0.53 -11.36
C PHE A 108 -9.20 0.77 -12.04
N LYS A 109 -10.21 1.46 -11.52
CA LYS A 109 -10.62 2.78 -12.05
C LYS A 109 -9.50 3.82 -11.94
N THR A 110 -8.72 3.79 -10.85
CA THR A 110 -7.55 4.67 -10.70
C THR A 110 -6.38 4.17 -11.54
N LYS A 111 -6.18 2.85 -11.59
CA LYS A 111 -5.07 2.23 -12.34
C LYS A 111 -5.17 2.46 -13.85
N ARG A 112 -6.37 2.41 -14.43
CA ARG A 112 -6.62 2.57 -15.87
C ARG A 112 -6.51 4.01 -16.39
N LYS A 113 -6.57 5.02 -15.51
CA LYS A 113 -6.45 6.44 -15.92
C LYS A 113 -5.06 6.84 -16.46
N ALA A 114 -4.09 5.92 -16.46
CA ALA A 114 -2.74 6.15 -17.01
C ALA A 114 -2.64 5.98 -18.54
N CYS A 115 -3.60 5.29 -19.15
CA CYS A 115 -3.57 4.94 -20.58
C CYS A 115 -4.58 5.75 -21.41
N GLN A 116 -4.99 6.93 -20.96
CA GLN A 116 -5.82 7.86 -21.73
C GLN A 116 -5.05 9.15 -21.97
#